data_AF-A0A524PR44-F1
#
_entry.id   AF-A0A524PR44-F1
#
_cell.length_a   1.000
_cell.length_b   1.000
_cell.length_c   1.000
_cell.angle_alpha   90.00
_cell.angle_beta   90.00
_cell.angle_gamma   90.00
#
_symmetry.space_group_name_H-M   'P 1'
#
loop_
_entity.id
_entity.type
_entity.pdbx_description
1 polymer ?
#
loop_
_entity_poly.entity_id
_entity_poly.type
_entity_poly.pdbx_seq_one_letter_code
_entity_poly.pdbx_strand_id
1 'polypeptide(L)'
;MRYVLNNRDVDCALIDFQNFEGLKAHIQYSGTYPDPIDEQKARDLREAISFMYCRHGCGKCEPECPHNVPVNTIMRYNYYFTLKGREKQAMQEYLRLPGGKPDACISCPGYCGNACPYGVLVRPLLAMAHHNLSAGELSQA
;
A
#
# COMPACT_ATOMS: atom_id res chain seq x y z
N MET A 1 -11.04 7.47 11.14
CA MET A 1 -12.00 6.54 11.79
C MET A 1 -13.41 6.68 11.25
N ARG A 2 -14.01 7.89 11.30
CA ARG A 2 -15.41 8.11 10.89
C ARG A 2 -15.83 7.50 9.55
N TYR A 3 -14.98 7.51 8.51
CA TYR A 3 -15.31 6.88 7.22
C TYR A 3 -15.40 5.35 7.29
N VAL A 4 -14.48 4.71 8.01
CA VAL A 4 -14.40 3.24 8.11
C VAL A 4 -15.51 2.72 9.02
N LEU A 5 -15.73 3.37 10.16
CA LEU A 5 -16.76 3.00 11.14
C LEU A 5 -18.19 3.40 10.71
N ASN A 6 -18.33 4.13 9.60
CA ASN A 6 -19.64 4.36 8.97
C ASN A 6 -20.10 3.13 8.15
N ASN A 7 -19.21 2.17 7.86
CA ASN A 7 -19.59 0.92 7.25
C ASN A 7 -20.19 -0.02 8.30
N ARG A 8 -21.42 -0.49 8.07
CA ARG A 8 -22.14 -1.41 8.97
C ARG A 8 -21.48 -2.78 9.10
N ASP A 9 -20.63 -3.16 8.16
CA ASP A 9 -19.87 -4.42 8.20
C ASP A 9 -18.58 -4.30 9.04
N VAL A 10 -18.34 -3.16 9.70
CA VAL A 10 -17.11 -2.90 10.46
C VAL A 10 -17.42 -2.47 11.90
N ASP A 11 -17.07 -3.33 12.86
CA ASP A 11 -17.27 -3.05 14.30
C ASP A 11 -16.12 -2.25 14.92
N CYS A 12 -14.89 -2.41 14.41
CA CYS A 12 -13.69 -1.85 15.02
C CYS A 12 -12.65 -1.42 13.97
N ALA A 13 -11.92 -0.35 14.27
CA ALA A 13 -10.76 0.08 13.49
C ALA A 13 -9.53 0.10 14.38
N LEU A 14 -8.54 -0.74 14.05
CA LEU A 14 -7.22 -0.76 14.69
C LEU A 14 -6.31 0.24 13.99
N ILE A 15 -5.87 1.27 14.70
CA ILE A 15 -5.03 2.35 14.16
C ILE A 15 -3.81 2.50 15.05
N ASP A 16 -2.64 2.52 14.43
CA ASP A 16 -1.38 2.82 15.10
C ASP A 16 -0.99 4.29 14.91
N PHE A 17 -0.41 4.87 15.96
CA PHE A 17 0.08 6.25 15.98
C PHE A 17 1.55 6.26 16.34
N GLN A 18 2.31 7.19 15.74
CA GLN A 18 3.74 7.35 16.02
C GLN A 18 4.00 8.25 17.24
N ASN A 19 3.02 9.10 17.60
CA ASN A 19 3.12 10.05 18.70
C ASN A 19 1.72 10.50 19.16
N PHE A 20 1.68 11.23 20.29
CA PHE A 20 0.44 11.73 20.88
C PHE A 20 -0.29 12.75 20.01
N GLU A 21 0.40 13.52 19.16
CA GLU A 21 -0.25 14.45 18.24
C GLU A 21 -1.02 13.72 17.14
N GLY A 22 -0.46 12.64 16.60
CA GLY A 22 -1.18 11.74 15.68
C GLY A 22 -2.42 11.12 16.31
N LEU A 23 -2.35 10.74 17.59
CA LEU A 23 -3.51 10.25 18.35
C LEU A 23 -4.58 11.35 18.51
N LYS A 24 -4.19 12.55 18.97
CA LYS A 24 -5.11 13.69 19.14
C LYS A 24 -5.81 14.05 17.82
N ALA A 25 -5.08 14.03 16.71
CA ALA A 25 -5.64 14.30 15.39
C ALA A 25 -6.77 13.32 15.01
N HIS A 26 -6.78 12.11 15.56
CA HIS A 26 -7.81 11.10 15.29
C HIS A 26 -8.91 11.06 16.34
N ILE A 27 -8.59 11.26 17.62
CA ILE A 27 -9.56 11.12 18.73
C ILE A 27 -10.70 12.13 18.62
N GLN A 28 -10.44 13.32 18.08
CA GLN A 28 -11.47 14.34 17.84
C GLN A 28 -12.58 13.89 16.88
N TYR A 29 -12.31 12.88 16.05
CA TYR A 29 -13.29 12.31 15.12
C TYR A 29 -13.98 11.05 15.68
N SER A 30 -13.64 10.62 16.89
CA SER A 30 -14.30 9.49 17.55
C SER A 30 -15.78 9.80 17.79
N GLY A 31 -16.67 8.87 17.47
CA GLY A 31 -18.13 9.06 17.59
C GLY A 31 -18.75 10.05 16.60
N THR A 32 -17.97 10.57 15.65
CA THR A 32 -18.48 11.44 14.57
C THR A 32 -18.72 10.65 13.29
N TYR A 33 -19.62 11.16 12.46
CA TYR A 33 -19.94 10.58 11.15
C TYR A 33 -19.56 11.55 10.02
N PRO A 34 -19.22 11.06 8.82
CA PRO A 34 -19.01 11.92 7.65
C PRO A 34 -20.31 12.67 7.30
N ASP A 35 -20.18 13.94 6.92
CA ASP A 35 -21.27 14.68 6.27
C ASP A 35 -21.26 14.47 4.74
N PRO A 36 -22.25 14.97 3.98
CA PRO A 36 -22.27 14.81 2.53
C PRO A 36 -21.04 15.37 1.79
N ILE A 37 -20.38 16.41 2.33
CA ILE A 37 -19.17 17.01 1.76
C ILE A 37 -17.99 16.09 1.98
N ASP A 38 -17.86 15.51 3.17
CA ASP A 38 -16.87 14.50 3.50
C ASP A 38 -16.99 13.26 2.59
N GLU A 39 -18.20 12.79 2.38
CA GLU A 39 -18.46 11.67 1.47
C GLU A 39 -18.06 11.98 0.03
N GLN A 40 -18.35 13.20 -0.45
CA GLN A 40 -17.93 13.63 -1.78
C GLN A 40 -16.41 13.65 -1.90
N LYS A 41 -15.70 14.24 -0.93
CA LYS A 41 -14.23 14.25 -0.89
C LYS A 41 -13.66 12.83 -0.92
N ALA A 42 -14.26 11.90 -0.18
CA ALA A 42 -13.82 10.50 -0.18
C ALA A 42 -14.05 9.80 -1.52
N ARG A 43 -15.15 10.12 -2.23
CA ARG A 43 -15.40 9.63 -3.60
C ARG A 43 -14.38 10.21 -4.57
N ASP A 44 -14.19 11.53 -4.57
CA ASP A 44 -13.26 12.22 -5.48
C ASP A 44 -11.83 11.70 -5.30
N LEU A 45 -11.38 11.55 -4.05
CA LEU A 45 -10.05 10.99 -3.76
C LEU A 45 -9.95 9.55 -4.26
N ARG A 46 -10.98 8.72 -4.03
CA ARG A 46 -10.98 7.33 -4.52
C ARG A 46 -10.84 7.29 -6.04
N GLU A 47 -11.59 8.09 -6.77
CA GLU A 47 -11.52 8.15 -8.24
C GLU A 47 -10.15 8.67 -8.71
N ALA A 48 -9.63 9.72 -8.08
CA ALA A 48 -8.40 10.37 -8.50
C ALA A 48 -7.14 9.56 -8.25
N ILE A 49 -7.09 8.71 -7.21
CA ILE A 49 -5.84 8.05 -6.79
C ILE A 49 -5.93 6.54 -6.55
N SER A 50 -7.09 5.88 -6.73
CA SER A 50 -7.20 4.44 -6.44
C SER A 50 -6.24 3.58 -7.27
N PHE A 51 -5.92 3.98 -8.51
CA PHE A 51 -4.97 3.29 -9.38
C PHE A 51 -3.52 3.33 -8.85
N MET A 52 -3.21 4.21 -7.89
CA MET A 52 -1.89 4.30 -7.26
C MET A 52 -1.81 3.52 -5.94
N TYR A 53 -2.91 2.91 -5.47
CA TYR A 53 -2.97 2.30 -4.15
C TYR A 53 -3.25 0.80 -4.20
N CYS A 54 -2.24 -0.01 -3.87
CA CYS A 54 -2.41 -1.46 -3.76
C CYS A 54 -3.27 -1.81 -2.53
N ARG A 55 -4.26 -2.69 -2.71
CA ARG A 55 -5.03 -3.26 -1.59
C ARG A 55 -4.21 -4.37 -0.93
N HIS A 56 -3.39 -4.01 0.04
CA HIS A 56 -2.58 -4.96 0.82
C HIS A 56 -3.47 -6.07 1.39
N GLY A 57 -3.04 -7.33 1.27
CA GLY A 57 -3.81 -8.53 1.60
C GLY A 57 -4.65 -9.11 0.45
N CYS A 58 -4.78 -8.43 -0.70
CA CYS A 58 -5.57 -8.93 -1.84
C CYS A 58 -4.93 -10.11 -2.59
N GLY A 59 -3.67 -9.98 -3.02
CA GLY A 59 -2.91 -11.04 -3.72
C GLY A 59 -3.42 -11.51 -5.10
N LYS A 60 -4.61 -11.08 -5.56
CA LYS A 60 -5.27 -11.60 -6.78
C LYS A 60 -4.46 -11.52 -8.08
N CYS A 61 -3.49 -10.60 -8.17
CA CYS A 61 -2.65 -10.45 -9.36
C CYS A 61 -1.38 -11.29 -9.34
N GLU A 62 -1.00 -11.88 -8.19
CA GLU A 62 0.24 -12.64 -8.04
C GLU A 62 0.27 -13.95 -8.84
N PRO A 63 -0.83 -14.73 -8.95
CA PRO A 63 -0.85 -15.95 -9.78
C PRO A 63 -0.56 -15.71 -11.26
N GLU A 64 -0.83 -14.49 -11.76
CA GLU A 64 -0.62 -14.11 -13.16
C GLU A 64 0.84 -13.66 -13.43
N CYS A 65 1.69 -13.62 -12.41
CA CYS A 65 3.07 -13.19 -12.58
C CYS A 65 3.96 -14.37 -13.04
N PRO A 66 4.49 -14.37 -14.27
CA PRO A 66 5.37 -15.46 -14.75
C PRO A 66 6.71 -15.52 -14.01
N HIS A 67 7.08 -14.46 -13.30
CA HIS A 67 8.32 -14.36 -12.53
C HIS A 67 8.11 -14.57 -11.02
N ASN A 68 6.89 -14.93 -10.59
CA ASN A 68 6.55 -15.14 -9.18
C ASN A 68 6.99 -13.96 -8.29
N VAL A 69 6.76 -12.72 -8.76
CA VAL A 69 7.03 -11.51 -7.98
C VAL A 69 5.93 -11.38 -6.91
N PRO A 70 6.27 -11.32 -5.61
CA PRO A 70 5.29 -11.20 -4.53
C PRO A 70 4.75 -9.76 -4.42
N VAL A 71 3.97 -9.34 -5.41
CA VAL A 71 3.49 -7.96 -5.62
C VAL A 71 2.89 -7.37 -4.34
N ASN A 72 1.98 -8.09 -3.68
CA ASN A 72 1.26 -7.58 -2.54
C ASN A 72 2.19 -7.32 -1.35
N THR A 73 3.14 -8.24 -1.13
CA THR A 73 4.12 -8.15 -0.05
C THR A 73 5.10 -7.00 -0.29
N ILE A 74 5.61 -6.83 -1.52
CA ILE A 74 6.48 -5.70 -1.89
C ILE A 74 5.74 -4.38 -1.68
N MET A 75 4.49 -4.28 -2.15
CA MET A 75 3.69 -3.06 -1.98
C MET A 75 3.44 -2.76 -0.50
N ARG A 76 3.25 -3.78 0.35
CA ARG A 76 3.11 -3.59 1.80
C ARG A 76 4.40 -3.07 2.45
N TYR A 77 5.56 -3.54 2.02
CA TYR A 77 6.84 -3.00 2.50
C TYR A 77 7.06 -1.57 2.03
N ASN A 78 6.70 -1.24 0.79
CA ASN A 78 6.73 0.14 0.31
C ASN A 78 5.79 1.06 1.12
N TYR A 79 4.63 0.54 1.56
CA TYR A 79 3.75 1.26 2.49
C TYR A 79 4.43 1.50 3.86
N TYR A 80 5.13 0.51 4.41
CA TYR A 80 5.90 0.68 5.64
C TYR A 80 7.01 1.72 5.51
N PHE A 81 7.70 1.74 4.36
CA PHE A 81 8.73 2.71 4.05
C PHE A 81 8.15 4.13 3.94
N THR A 82 7.16 4.31 3.06
CA THR A 82 6.68 5.65 2.67
C THR A 82 5.70 6.29 3.65
N LEU A 83 4.86 5.51 4.31
CA LEU A 83 3.74 6.03 5.12
C LEU A 83 3.84 5.69 6.61
N LYS A 84 4.67 4.72 7.00
CA LYS A 84 4.82 4.32 8.41
C LYS A 84 6.09 4.80 9.09
N GLY A 85 7.04 5.38 8.36
CA GLY A 85 8.36 5.76 8.90
C GLY A 85 9.13 4.55 9.43
N ARG A 86 8.96 3.39 8.79
CA ARG A 86 9.60 2.12 9.15
C ARG A 86 10.57 1.68 8.04
N GLU A 87 11.37 2.62 7.54
CA GLU A 87 12.22 2.44 6.36
C GLU A 87 13.19 1.28 6.55
N LYS A 88 13.98 1.29 7.64
CA LYS A 88 14.97 0.23 7.94
C LYS A 88 14.32 -1.15 8.00
N GLN A 89 13.18 -1.27 8.68
CA GLN A 89 12.45 -2.53 8.77
C GLN A 89 11.97 -2.95 7.38
N ALA A 90 11.33 -2.06 6.63
CA ALA A 90 10.81 -2.35 5.30
C ALA A 90 11.91 -2.83 4.34
N MET A 91 13.08 -2.19 4.36
CA MET A 91 14.24 -2.55 3.53
C MET A 91 14.80 -3.93 3.92
N GLN A 92 14.93 -4.21 5.22
CA GLN A 92 15.40 -5.52 5.70
C GLN A 92 14.44 -6.66 5.34
N GLU A 93 13.14 -6.44 5.50
CA GLU A 93 12.10 -7.41 5.13
C GLU A 93 12.07 -7.62 3.60
N TYR A 94 12.25 -6.55 2.82
CA TYR A 94 12.33 -6.63 1.36
C TYR A 94 13.56 -7.41 0.87
N LEU A 95 14.72 -7.20 1.50
CA LEU A 95 15.95 -7.92 1.19
C LEU A 95 15.78 -9.43 1.41
N ARG A 96 15.17 -9.82 2.52
CA ARG A 96 14.92 -11.23 2.89
C ARG A 96 13.75 -11.87 2.15
N LEU A 97 12.95 -11.09 1.40
CA LEU A 97 11.75 -11.57 0.74
C LEU A 97 12.11 -12.57 -0.37
N PRO A 98 11.67 -13.85 -0.27
CA PRO A 98 11.84 -14.83 -1.34
C PRO A 98 10.97 -14.48 -2.56
N GLY A 99 11.33 -15.06 -3.72
CA GLY A 99 10.61 -14.87 -4.98
C GLY A 99 11.30 -13.89 -5.93
N GLY A 100 10.61 -13.55 -7.02
CA GLY A 100 11.15 -12.66 -8.04
C GLY A 100 11.27 -11.21 -7.55
N LYS A 101 12.31 -10.50 -8.01
CA LYS A 101 12.45 -9.06 -7.81
C LYS A 101 11.87 -8.29 -9.01
N PRO A 102 11.41 -7.03 -8.83
CA PRO A 102 10.85 -6.20 -9.89
C PRO A 102 11.78 -5.93 -11.07
N ASP A 103 13.09 -6.24 -10.99
CA ASP A 103 14.02 -6.17 -12.12
C ASP A 103 13.52 -6.97 -13.33
N ALA A 104 12.87 -8.11 -13.07
CA ALA A 104 12.26 -8.94 -14.11
C ALA A 104 11.04 -8.26 -14.79
N CYS A 105 10.51 -7.16 -14.24
CA CYS A 105 9.34 -6.47 -14.77
C CYS A 105 9.65 -5.48 -15.90
N ILE A 106 10.93 -5.22 -16.22
CA ILE A 106 11.33 -4.25 -17.25
C ILE A 106 10.76 -4.64 -18.63
N SER A 107 10.91 -5.91 -19.01
CA SER A 107 10.43 -6.45 -20.29
C SER A 107 9.07 -7.17 -20.20
N CYS A 108 8.46 -7.23 -19.00
CA CYS A 108 7.21 -7.95 -18.79
C CYS A 108 6.00 -7.19 -19.38
N PRO A 109 5.05 -7.85 -20.06
CA PRO A 109 3.82 -7.23 -20.55
C PRO A 109 2.92 -6.64 -19.46
N GLY A 110 3.07 -7.07 -18.20
CA GLY A 110 2.31 -6.54 -17.06
C GLY A 110 0.98 -7.24 -16.80
N TYR A 111 0.94 -8.57 -16.90
CA TYR A 111 -0.22 -9.41 -16.59
C TYR A 111 -0.88 -9.07 -15.24
N CYS A 112 -0.06 -8.78 -14.22
CA CYS A 112 -0.54 -8.38 -12.90
C CYS A 112 -1.36 -7.08 -12.89
N GLY A 113 -1.09 -6.14 -13.80
CA GLY A 113 -1.90 -4.93 -13.97
C GLY A 113 -3.26 -5.23 -14.56
N ASN A 114 -3.31 -6.06 -15.62
CA ASN A 114 -4.55 -6.49 -16.27
C ASN A 114 -5.44 -7.31 -15.33
N ALA A 115 -4.82 -8.12 -14.47
CA ALA A 115 -5.52 -8.95 -13.49
C ALA A 115 -6.00 -8.18 -12.25
N CYS A 116 -5.57 -6.93 -12.06
CA CYS A 116 -5.92 -6.18 -10.86
C CYS A 116 -7.39 -5.70 -10.94
N PRO A 117 -8.28 -6.16 -10.05
CA PRO A 117 -9.69 -5.75 -10.09
C PRO A 117 -9.91 -4.29 -9.70
N TYR A 118 -8.87 -3.60 -9.24
CA TYR A 118 -8.90 -2.20 -8.81
C TYR A 118 -8.18 -1.27 -9.80
N GLY A 119 -7.74 -1.77 -10.96
CA GLY A 119 -7.07 -0.97 -11.98
C GLY A 119 -5.74 -0.36 -11.52
N VAL A 120 -5.03 -1.03 -10.61
CA VAL A 120 -3.77 -0.51 -10.06
C VAL A 120 -2.66 -0.56 -11.10
N LEU A 121 -1.87 0.50 -11.18
CA LEU A 121 -0.66 0.58 -12.02
C LEU A 121 0.49 -0.23 -11.40
N VAL A 122 0.34 -1.55 -11.37
CA VAL A 122 1.23 -2.46 -10.62
C VAL A 122 2.70 -2.32 -11.02
N ARG A 123 3.02 -2.28 -12.32
CA ARG A 123 4.41 -2.21 -12.79
C ARG A 123 5.13 -0.91 -12.37
N PRO A 124 4.59 0.30 -12.64
CA PRO A 124 5.19 1.54 -12.15
C PRO A 124 5.37 1.56 -10.63
N LEU A 125 4.36 1.09 -9.88
CA LEU A 125 4.44 1.05 -8.43
C LEU A 125 5.49 0.08 -7.91
N LEU A 126 5.68 -1.07 -8.58
CA LEU A 126 6.75 -2.01 -8.24
C LEU A 126 8.14 -1.44 -8.53
N ALA A 127 8.29 -0.67 -9.61
CA ALA A 127 9.55 0.01 -9.91
C ALA A 127 9.89 1.05 -8.83
N MET A 128 8.90 1.86 -8.42
CA MET A 128 9.06 2.81 -7.31
C MET A 128 9.37 2.09 -5.99
N ALA A 129 8.66 1.00 -5.68
CA ALA A 129 8.88 0.22 -4.48
C ALA A 129 10.29 -0.38 -4.46
N HIS A 130 10.76 -0.91 -5.58
CA HIS A 130 12.12 -1.42 -5.70
C HIS A 130 13.15 -0.32 -5.45
N HIS A 131 13.00 0.85 -6.08
CA HIS A 131 13.88 1.99 -5.84
C HIS A 131 13.95 2.39 -4.35
N ASN A 132 12.80 2.50 -3.69
CA ASN A 132 12.74 2.87 -2.27
C ASN A 132 13.38 1.83 -1.35
N LEU A 133 13.14 0.54 -1.62
CA LEU A 133 13.49 -0.55 -0.70
C LEU A 133 14.90 -1.10 -0.91
N SER A 134 15.49 -0.93 -2.10
CA SER A 134 16.85 -1.41 -2.42
C SER A 134 17.96 -0.46 -1.94
N ALA A 135 17.65 0.76 -1.49
CA ALA A 135 18.66 1.74 -1.03
C ALA A 135 19.54 1.25 0.14
N GLY A 136 19.17 0.15 0.81
CA GLY A 136 19.95 -0.45 1.90
C GLY A 136 21.19 -1.21 1.42
N GLU A 137 21.22 -1.61 0.16
CA GLU A 137 22.33 -2.37 -0.43
C GLU A 137 23.61 -1.52 -0.58
N LEU A 138 23.47 -0.19 -0.67
CA LEU A 138 24.60 0.74 -0.81
C LEU A 138 25.35 1.02 0.51
N SER A 139 24.81 0.58 1.65
CA SER A 139 25.40 0.85 2.98
C SER A 139 26.30 -0.27 3.52
N GLN A 140 26.53 -1.32 2.73
CA GLN A 140 27.39 -2.47 3.08
C GLN A 140 28.55 -2.68 2.09
N ALA A 141 28.81 -1.72 1.20
CA ALA A 141 29.98 -1.69 0.32
C ALA A 141 31.03 -0.68 0.81
#